data_AF-A0A2M9YLN7-F1
#
_entry.id   AF-A0A2M9YLN7-F1
#
_cell.length_a   1.000
_cell.length_b   1.000
_cell.length_c   1.000
_cell.angle_alpha   90.00
_cell.angle_beta   90.00
_cell.angle_gamma   90.00
#
_symmetry.space_group_name_H-M   'P 1'
#
loop_
_entity.id
_entity.type
_entity.pdbx_description
1 polymer ?
#
loop_
_entity_poly.entity_id
_entity_poly.type
_entity_poly.pdbx_seq_one_letter_code
_entity_poly.pdbx_strand_id
1 'polypeptide(L)'
;MIKQLMIFFFIIVNCNHYSKIDFYVDSFQKPFIEDYFNKSKIQFSDRFGVLSVEKNSFNDLKIENLIMIQLKRIELCVDNIRNIQTTRTSNGSFYKKQTLLLNTDGSYGISETSKSRLVFDPGHPDALRTGSKKGYVEFPDINLEEELFILKSHILLYNSLASFLSKEKGVIIHEENFDSYVSILNLMQRKKYDEVFLQLETSKPRK
;
A
#
# COMPACT_ATOMS: atom_id res chain seq x y z
N MET A 1 -16.60 -75.05 6.00
CA MET A 1 -17.22 -73.71 5.91
C MET A 1 -16.20 -72.68 6.36
N ILE A 2 -15.28 -72.33 5.45
CA ILE A 2 -14.12 -71.47 5.73
C ILE A 2 -14.51 -70.04 5.41
N LYS A 3 -14.58 -69.17 6.44
CA LYS A 3 -14.83 -67.74 6.30
C LYS A 3 -13.66 -67.11 5.54
N GLN A 4 -13.91 -66.61 4.34
CA GLN A 4 -12.95 -65.79 3.60
C GLN A 4 -12.84 -64.41 4.26
N LEU A 5 -11.59 -64.06 4.56
CA LEU A 5 -11.12 -62.86 5.22
C LEU A 5 -11.23 -61.66 4.26
N MET A 6 -12.07 -60.68 4.59
CA MET A 6 -12.13 -59.39 3.89
C MET A 6 -10.92 -58.56 4.29
N ILE A 7 -9.93 -58.44 3.40
CA ILE A 7 -8.77 -57.56 3.56
C ILE A 7 -9.23 -56.12 3.28
N PHE A 8 -9.25 -55.28 4.31
CA PHE A 8 -9.40 -53.83 4.17
C PHE A 8 -8.11 -53.25 3.59
N PHE A 9 -8.14 -52.81 2.34
CA PHE A 9 -7.08 -51.98 1.76
C PHE A 9 -7.22 -50.56 2.33
N PHE A 10 -6.52 -50.30 3.44
CA PHE A 10 -6.26 -48.92 3.88
C PHE A 10 -5.18 -48.35 2.96
N ILE A 11 -5.59 -47.71 1.86
CA ILE A 11 -4.69 -46.83 1.12
C ILE A 11 -4.59 -45.55 1.95
N ILE A 12 -3.65 -45.51 2.90
CA ILE A 12 -3.16 -44.25 3.43
C ILE A 12 -2.35 -43.63 2.31
N VAL A 13 -2.99 -42.81 1.46
CA VAL A 13 -2.26 -41.86 0.63
C VAL A 13 -1.72 -40.79 1.58
N ASN A 14 -0.59 -41.09 2.22
CA ASN A 14 0.18 -40.10 2.96
C ASN A 14 0.96 -39.27 1.92
N CYS A 15 0.25 -38.42 1.18
CA CYS A 15 0.89 -37.38 0.38
C CYS A 15 1.33 -36.26 1.33
N ASN A 16 2.48 -36.44 1.97
CA ASN A 16 3.22 -35.34 2.59
C ASN A 16 3.80 -34.47 1.48
N HIS A 17 2.96 -33.63 0.85
CA HIS A 17 3.44 -32.49 0.08
C HIS A 17 3.89 -31.43 1.08
N TYR A 18 5.17 -31.04 1.02
CA TYR A 18 5.76 -29.97 1.83
C TYR A 18 4.85 -28.73 1.81
N SER A 19 4.07 -28.56 2.88
CA SER A 19 2.88 -27.72 2.92
C SER A 19 3.18 -26.36 3.55
N LYS A 20 4.21 -25.68 3.06
CA LYS A 20 4.55 -24.31 3.52
C LYS A 20 4.55 -23.33 2.36
N ILE A 21 4.12 -22.11 2.65
CA ILE A 21 4.12 -20.95 1.78
C ILE A 21 5.28 -20.08 2.22
N ASP A 22 6.27 -19.91 1.34
CA ASP A 22 7.47 -19.14 1.62
C ASP A 22 7.41 -17.78 0.94
N PHE A 23 7.59 -16.73 1.73
CA PHE A 23 7.65 -15.35 1.26
C PHE A 23 9.07 -14.82 1.43
N TYR A 24 9.67 -14.37 0.34
CA TYR A 24 10.82 -13.48 0.44
C TYR A 24 10.30 -12.05 0.61
N VAL A 25 10.66 -11.41 1.72
CA VAL A 25 10.24 -10.06 2.05
C VAL A 25 11.47 -9.23 2.34
N ASP A 26 11.56 -8.06 1.70
CA ASP A 26 12.65 -7.14 1.99
C ASP A 26 12.60 -6.64 3.45
N SER A 27 13.74 -6.19 3.97
CA SER A 27 13.83 -5.77 5.37
C SER A 27 12.92 -4.59 5.74
N PHE A 28 12.53 -3.76 4.76
CA PHE A 28 11.65 -2.62 4.98
C PHE A 28 10.18 -3.07 5.09
N GLN A 29 9.76 -4.08 4.33
CA GLN A 29 8.41 -4.63 4.39
C GLN A 29 8.19 -5.70 5.45
N LYS A 30 9.25 -6.37 5.89
CA LYS A 30 9.17 -7.48 6.84
C LYS A 30 8.40 -7.15 8.13
N PRO A 31 8.64 -6.01 8.83
CA PRO A 31 7.89 -5.68 10.03
C PRO A 31 6.38 -5.57 9.79
N PHE A 32 5.98 -5.07 8.62
CA PHE A 32 4.56 -4.96 8.25
C PHE A 32 3.94 -6.35 8.06
N ILE A 33 4.63 -7.26 7.37
CA ILE A 33 4.13 -8.62 7.13
C ILE A 33 4.02 -9.39 8.46
N GLU A 34 5.00 -9.28 9.33
CA GLU A 34 4.98 -9.93 10.65
C GLU A 34 3.83 -9.39 11.51
N ASP A 35 3.61 -8.06 11.55
CA ASP A 35 2.46 -7.46 12.24
C ASP A 35 1.13 -7.96 11.67
N TYR A 36 1.02 -8.04 10.33
CA TYR A 36 -0.16 -8.59 9.67
C TYR A 36 -0.42 -10.05 10.03
N PHE A 37 0.60 -10.90 9.98
CA PHE A 37 0.46 -12.32 10.33
C PHE A 37 0.05 -12.49 11.79
N ASN A 38 0.67 -11.77 12.72
CA ASN A 38 0.31 -11.80 14.13
C ASN A 38 -1.15 -11.38 14.36
N LYS A 39 -1.58 -10.23 13.81
CA LYS A 39 -2.96 -9.73 13.93
C LYS A 39 -3.98 -10.61 13.22
N SER A 40 -3.59 -11.25 12.14
CA SER A 40 -4.42 -12.21 11.41
C SER A 40 -4.43 -13.61 12.01
N LYS A 41 -3.70 -13.84 13.11
CA LYS A 41 -3.52 -15.13 13.79
C LYS A 41 -2.92 -16.22 12.90
N ILE A 42 -2.05 -15.82 11.99
CA ILE A 42 -1.27 -16.72 11.13
C ILE A 42 0.00 -17.11 11.88
N GLN A 43 0.23 -18.41 12.04
CA GLN A 43 1.51 -18.91 12.53
C GLN A 43 2.54 -18.89 11.40
N PHE A 44 3.72 -18.34 11.68
CA PHE A 44 4.81 -18.25 10.73
C PHE A 44 6.16 -18.52 11.39
N SER A 45 7.15 -18.90 10.59
CA SER A 45 8.55 -18.99 11.00
C SER A 45 9.40 -18.11 10.11
N ASP A 46 10.38 -17.41 10.68
CA ASP A 46 11.37 -16.64 9.93
C ASP A 46 12.71 -17.38 9.94
N ARG A 47 13.23 -17.68 8.74
CA ARG A 47 14.58 -18.22 8.58
C ARG A 47 15.31 -17.46 7.49
N PHE A 48 16.33 -16.71 7.89
CA PHE A 48 17.17 -15.91 7.00
C PHE A 48 16.39 -14.90 6.13
N GLY A 49 15.29 -14.33 6.66
CA GLY A 49 14.45 -13.38 5.93
C GLY A 49 13.40 -14.02 5.04
N VAL A 50 13.32 -15.36 5.02
CA VAL A 50 12.21 -16.10 4.41
C VAL A 50 11.17 -16.36 5.48
N LEU A 51 9.97 -15.80 5.30
CA LEU A 51 8.83 -16.06 6.15
C LEU A 51 8.07 -17.27 5.60
N SER A 52 7.93 -18.32 6.41
CA SER A 52 7.20 -19.54 6.04
C SER A 52 5.90 -19.65 6.82
N VAL A 53 4.80 -19.89 6.13
CA VAL A 53 3.45 -20.09 6.70
C VAL A 53 2.94 -21.47 6.32
N GLU A 54 2.20 -22.16 7.21
CA GLU A 54 1.60 -23.44 6.85
C GLU A 54 0.47 -23.27 5.83
N LYS A 55 0.39 -24.18 4.86
CA LYS A 55 -0.64 -24.17 3.83
C LYS A 55 -1.94 -24.77 4.37
N ASN A 56 -2.99 -23.96 4.43
CA ASN A 56 -4.35 -24.36 4.77
C ASN A 56 -5.35 -23.27 4.30
N SER A 57 -6.63 -23.63 4.18
CA SER A 57 -7.66 -22.71 3.67
C SER A 57 -7.79 -21.40 4.46
N PHE A 58 -7.48 -21.42 5.76
CA PHE A 58 -7.53 -20.22 6.60
C PHE A 58 -6.39 -19.25 6.23
N ASN A 59 -5.17 -19.76 6.12
CA ASN A 59 -4.00 -18.96 5.75
C ASN A 59 -4.10 -18.46 4.31
N ASP A 60 -4.62 -19.27 3.38
CA ASP A 60 -4.84 -18.87 1.99
C ASP A 60 -5.75 -17.63 1.91
N LEU A 61 -6.89 -17.65 2.62
CA LEU A 61 -7.82 -16.50 2.68
C LEU A 61 -7.15 -15.26 3.27
N LYS A 62 -6.31 -15.42 4.29
CA LYS A 62 -5.59 -14.29 4.88
C LYS A 62 -4.51 -13.74 3.94
N ILE A 63 -3.82 -14.59 3.18
CA ILE A 63 -2.85 -14.15 2.17
C ILE A 63 -3.57 -13.42 1.03
N GLU A 64 -4.75 -13.88 0.60
CA GLU A 64 -5.60 -13.15 -0.36
C GLU A 64 -5.96 -11.74 0.18
N ASN A 65 -6.35 -11.64 1.45
CA ASN A 65 -6.60 -10.34 2.09
C ASN A 65 -5.35 -9.44 2.17
N LEU A 66 -4.18 -10.04 2.43
CA LEU A 66 -2.92 -9.31 2.46
C LEU A 66 -2.61 -8.64 1.12
N ILE A 67 -2.90 -9.30 -0.01
CA ILE A 67 -2.73 -8.70 -1.34
C ILE A 67 -3.62 -7.46 -1.50
N MET A 68 -4.88 -7.55 -1.10
CA MET A 68 -5.80 -6.41 -1.16
C MET A 68 -5.31 -5.25 -0.27
N ILE A 69 -4.75 -5.57 0.88
CA ILE A 69 -4.11 -4.59 1.77
C ILE A 69 -2.89 -3.95 1.09
N GLN A 70 -2.05 -4.73 0.38
CA GLN A 70 -0.91 -4.17 -0.34
C GLN A 70 -1.35 -3.23 -1.47
N LEU A 71 -2.38 -3.59 -2.24
CA LEU A 71 -2.96 -2.69 -3.25
C LEU A 71 -3.43 -1.38 -2.61
N LYS A 72 -4.10 -1.44 -1.45
CA LYS A 72 -4.52 -0.23 -0.75
C LYS A 72 -3.33 0.62 -0.28
N ARG A 73 -2.23 0.01 0.15
CA ARG A 73 -1.00 0.74 0.52
C ARG A 73 -0.38 1.45 -0.69
N ILE A 74 -0.37 0.81 -1.86
CA ILE A 74 0.05 1.44 -3.13
C ILE A 74 -0.84 2.64 -3.44
N GLU A 75 -2.16 2.47 -3.38
CA GLU A 75 -3.15 3.54 -3.62
C GLU A 75 -2.93 4.75 -2.70
N LEU A 76 -2.82 4.52 -1.39
CA LEU A 76 -2.59 5.59 -0.41
C LEU A 76 -1.28 6.34 -0.66
N CYS A 77 -0.21 5.62 -1.03
CA CYS A 77 1.07 6.25 -1.36
C CYS A 77 0.97 7.12 -2.62
N VAL A 78 0.29 6.63 -3.66
CA VAL A 78 0.02 7.41 -4.88
C VAL A 78 -0.80 8.66 -4.58
N ASP A 79 -1.82 8.55 -3.73
CA ASP A 79 -2.65 9.69 -3.31
C ASP A 79 -1.86 10.71 -2.49
N ASN A 80 -0.97 10.26 -1.61
CA ASN A 80 -0.05 11.12 -0.88
C ASN A 80 0.86 11.91 -1.83
N ILE A 81 1.46 11.24 -2.82
CA ILE A 81 2.31 11.90 -3.81
C ILE A 81 1.50 12.92 -4.63
N ARG A 82 0.31 12.54 -5.10
CA ARG A 82 -0.57 13.41 -5.90
C ARG A 82 -0.91 14.70 -5.14
N ASN A 83 -1.10 14.60 -3.83
CA ASN A 83 -1.58 15.70 -2.99
C ASN A 83 -0.48 16.45 -2.23
N ILE A 84 0.81 16.21 -2.52
CA ILE A 84 1.94 16.86 -1.83
C ILE A 84 1.90 18.41 -1.85
N GLN A 85 1.25 19.01 -2.85
CA GLN A 85 1.07 20.47 -2.98
C GLN A 85 -0.35 20.94 -2.64
N THR A 86 -1.16 20.12 -1.98
CA THR A 86 -2.56 20.46 -1.67
C THR A 86 -2.67 21.20 -0.33
N THR A 87 -2.68 22.53 -0.40
CA THR A 87 -2.77 23.46 0.75
C THR A 87 -4.17 23.64 1.30
N ARG A 88 -5.19 23.32 0.49
CA ARG A 88 -6.59 23.40 0.88
C ARG A 88 -7.39 22.29 0.22
N THR A 89 -8.03 21.46 1.04
CA THR A 89 -9.01 20.46 0.65
C THR A 89 -10.43 21.01 0.84
N SER A 90 -11.46 20.22 0.49
CA SER A 90 -12.87 20.61 0.64
C SER A 90 -13.27 20.97 2.08
N ASN A 91 -12.59 20.42 3.08
CA ASN A 91 -12.81 20.73 4.49
C ASN A 91 -12.09 22.02 4.95
N GLY A 92 -11.34 22.68 4.07
CA GLY A 92 -10.64 23.93 4.34
C GLY A 92 -9.24 23.78 4.94
N SER A 93 -8.78 22.55 5.26
CA SER A 93 -7.43 22.26 5.74
C SER A 93 -6.54 21.67 4.63
N PHE A 94 -5.23 21.72 4.81
CA PHE A 94 -4.26 21.06 3.92
C PHE A 94 -4.48 19.55 3.87
N TYR A 95 -3.99 18.89 2.82
CA TYR A 95 -4.08 17.43 2.71
C TYR A 95 -3.22 16.75 3.79
N LYS A 96 -3.78 15.76 4.48
CA LYS A 96 -3.07 15.01 5.51
C LYS A 96 -2.54 13.71 4.95
N LYS A 97 -1.25 13.42 5.18
CA LYS A 97 -0.64 12.15 4.75
C LYS A 97 -1.43 10.97 5.32
N GLN A 98 -1.89 10.09 4.43
CA GLN A 98 -2.67 8.91 4.77
C GLN A 98 -1.78 7.67 4.83
N THR A 99 -2.01 6.81 5.81
CA THR A 99 -1.31 5.54 5.99
C THR A 99 -2.28 4.45 6.39
N LEU A 100 -1.96 3.21 6.04
CA LEU A 100 -2.76 2.05 6.44
C LEU A 100 -2.40 1.64 7.87
N LEU A 101 -3.41 1.44 8.71
CA LEU A 101 -3.27 0.92 10.06
C LEU A 101 -3.95 -0.44 10.16
N LEU A 102 -3.21 -1.46 10.61
CA LEU A 102 -3.76 -2.80 10.83
C LEU A 102 -4.46 -2.89 12.19
N ASN A 103 -5.68 -3.40 12.18
CA ASN A 103 -6.48 -3.71 13.37
C ASN A 103 -6.10 -5.09 13.94
N THR A 104 -6.53 -5.38 15.16
CA THR A 104 -6.20 -6.62 15.89
C THR A 104 -6.74 -7.90 15.27
N ASP A 105 -7.64 -7.82 14.29
CA ASP A 105 -8.23 -8.94 13.55
C ASP A 105 -7.63 -9.13 12.14
N GLY A 106 -6.66 -8.29 11.77
CA GLY A 106 -6.05 -8.25 10.44
C GLY A 106 -6.85 -7.44 9.41
N SER A 107 -7.97 -6.81 9.80
CA SER A 107 -8.58 -5.77 8.99
C SER A 107 -7.74 -4.48 9.03
N TYR A 108 -8.12 -3.46 8.27
CA TYR A 108 -7.39 -2.20 8.24
C TYR A 108 -8.29 -0.98 8.32
N GLY A 109 -7.73 0.10 8.85
CA GLY A 109 -8.27 1.46 8.76
C GLY A 109 -7.27 2.39 8.07
N ILE A 110 -7.70 3.62 7.81
CA ILE A 110 -6.86 4.69 7.28
C ILE A 110 -6.59 5.67 8.42
N SER A 111 -5.32 6.01 8.61
CA SER A 111 -4.86 7.01 9.58
C SER A 111 -4.27 8.22 8.86
N GLU A 112 -4.58 9.41 9.35
CA GLU A 112 -4.11 10.69 8.81
C GLU A 112 -3.10 11.36 9.75
N THR A 113 -1.98 11.80 9.19
CA THR A 113 -0.97 12.55 9.94
C THR A 113 -1.39 14.02 10.09
N SER A 114 -1.31 14.55 11.30
CA SER A 114 -1.64 15.97 11.59
C SER A 114 -0.49 16.94 11.35
N LYS A 115 0.72 16.44 11.04
CA LYS A 115 1.89 17.27 10.78
C LYS A 115 1.75 18.01 9.45
N SER A 116 2.11 19.29 9.49
CA SER A 116 2.22 20.16 8.31
C SER A 116 3.66 20.67 8.16
N ARG A 117 4.07 20.86 6.91
CA ARG A 117 5.24 21.66 6.54
C ARG A 117 4.79 23.11 6.34
N LEU A 118 5.42 24.03 7.06
CA LEU A 118 5.14 25.46 6.92
C LEU A 118 6.06 26.09 5.89
N VAL A 119 5.48 26.85 4.96
CA VAL A 119 6.22 27.61 3.94
C VAL A 119 5.84 29.07 4.05
N PHE A 120 6.83 29.96 4.19
CA PHE A 120 6.56 31.39 4.22
C PHE A 120 6.25 31.90 2.81
N ASP A 121 4.99 32.26 2.58
CA ASP A 121 4.51 32.87 1.35
C ASP A 121 3.29 33.76 1.67
N PRO A 122 3.51 35.03 2.09
CA PRO A 122 2.42 35.93 2.47
C PRO A 122 1.46 36.28 1.33
N GLY A 123 1.87 36.07 0.07
CA GLY A 123 1.04 36.34 -1.11
C GLY A 123 0.10 35.20 -1.46
N HIS A 124 0.27 34.02 -0.86
CA HIS A 124 -0.54 32.85 -1.14
C HIS A 124 -1.99 33.04 -0.64
N PRO A 125 -3.03 32.61 -1.40
CA PRO A 125 -4.42 32.72 -0.97
C PRO A 125 -4.72 31.99 0.35
N ASP A 126 -4.01 30.89 0.60
CA ASP A 126 -4.10 30.09 1.82
C ASP A 126 -3.11 30.50 2.93
N ALA A 127 -2.42 31.62 2.77
CA ALA A 127 -1.54 32.12 3.83
C ALA A 127 -2.34 32.44 5.11
N LEU A 128 -1.81 32.02 6.25
CA LEU A 128 -2.37 32.33 7.57
C LEU A 128 -2.39 33.85 7.75
N ARG A 129 -3.58 34.41 7.99
CA ARG A 129 -3.78 35.87 8.07
C ARG A 129 -3.49 36.45 9.45
N THR A 130 -3.49 35.61 10.48
CA THR A 130 -3.40 35.99 11.89
C THR A 130 -2.50 35.02 12.67
N GLY A 131 -2.14 35.40 13.90
CA GLY A 131 -1.32 34.58 14.80
C GLY A 131 0.20 34.69 14.54
N SER A 132 0.98 33.92 15.31
CA SER A 132 2.45 33.90 15.23
C SER A 132 2.99 33.35 13.91
N LYS A 133 2.17 32.58 13.18
CA LYS A 133 2.50 32.01 11.87
C LYS A 133 1.92 32.83 10.70
N LYS A 134 1.63 34.12 10.90
CA LYS A 134 1.11 34.98 9.83
C LYS A 134 2.04 34.97 8.61
N GLY A 135 1.46 34.84 7.42
CA GLY A 135 2.19 34.77 6.15
C GLY A 135 2.76 33.41 5.80
N TYR A 136 2.56 32.39 6.65
CA TYR A 136 2.91 31.00 6.31
C TYR A 136 1.71 30.26 5.71
N VAL A 137 2.01 29.29 4.86
CA VAL A 137 1.07 28.35 4.23
C VAL A 137 1.35 26.96 4.78
N GLU A 138 0.30 26.21 5.08
CA GLU A 138 0.39 24.83 5.52
C GLU A 138 0.37 23.89 4.31
N PHE A 139 1.43 23.11 4.15
CA PHE A 139 1.52 22.02 3.19
C PHE A 139 1.50 20.68 3.93
N PRO A 140 1.09 19.59 3.25
CA PRO A 140 1.30 18.25 3.75
C PRO A 140 2.78 18.00 4.09
N ASP A 141 3.04 17.34 5.22
CA ASP A 141 4.39 16.90 5.59
C ASP A 141 4.71 15.57 4.88
N ILE A 142 5.03 15.67 3.59
CA ILE A 142 5.29 14.53 2.70
C ILE A 142 6.61 14.79 1.96
N ASN A 143 7.53 13.83 2.02
CA ASN A 143 8.75 13.85 1.23
C ASN A 143 8.57 12.97 -0.02
N LEU A 144 8.75 13.54 -1.21
CA LEU A 144 8.55 12.84 -2.48
C LEU A 144 9.51 11.66 -2.67
N GLU A 145 10.78 11.80 -2.30
CA GLU A 145 11.78 10.74 -2.44
C GLU A 145 11.43 9.55 -1.54
N GLU A 146 10.99 9.84 -0.31
CA GLU A 146 10.54 8.82 0.63
C GLU A 146 9.28 8.10 0.12
N GLU A 147 8.26 8.82 -0.36
CA GLU A 147 7.05 8.20 -0.90
C GLU A 147 7.34 7.37 -2.16
N LEU A 148 8.22 7.82 -3.06
CA LEU A 148 8.59 7.03 -4.25
C LEU A 148 9.33 5.75 -3.87
N PHE A 149 10.22 5.80 -2.87
CA PHE A 149 10.86 4.61 -2.32
C PHE A 149 9.83 3.65 -1.72
N ILE A 150 8.89 4.16 -0.91
CA ILE A 150 7.80 3.40 -0.30
C ILE A 150 6.93 2.74 -1.39
N LEU A 151 6.53 3.51 -2.41
CA LEU A 151 5.72 3.04 -3.53
C LEU A 151 6.40 1.86 -4.24
N LYS A 152 7.69 2.00 -4.58
CA LYS A 152 8.46 0.94 -5.22
C LYS A 152 8.48 -0.33 -4.36
N SER A 153 8.75 -0.19 -3.06
CA SER A 153 8.78 -1.32 -2.14
C SER A 153 7.41 -1.99 -1.99
N HIS A 154 6.31 -1.23 -1.94
CA HIS A 154 4.94 -1.78 -1.92
C HIS A 154 4.60 -2.55 -3.20
N ILE A 155 4.97 -2.04 -4.37
CA ILE A 155 4.76 -2.72 -5.66
C ILE A 155 5.55 -4.03 -5.71
N LEU A 156 6.81 -4.05 -5.28
CA LEU A 156 7.62 -5.27 -5.26
C LEU A 156 7.00 -6.35 -4.36
N LEU A 157 6.52 -5.96 -3.17
CA LEU A 157 5.83 -6.88 -2.28
C LEU A 157 4.51 -7.39 -2.89
N TYR A 158 3.69 -6.49 -3.46
CA TYR A 158 2.46 -6.88 -4.14
C TYR A 158 2.74 -7.91 -5.26
N ASN A 159 3.69 -7.64 -6.14
CA ASN A 159 4.03 -8.54 -7.25
C ASN A 159 4.54 -9.89 -6.75
N SER A 160 5.34 -9.92 -5.68
CA SER A 160 5.78 -11.16 -5.03
C SER A 160 4.59 -12.00 -4.55
N LEU A 161 3.63 -11.38 -3.86
CA LEU A 161 2.42 -12.05 -3.39
C LEU A 161 1.50 -12.48 -4.53
N ALA A 162 1.34 -11.64 -5.56
CA ALA A 162 0.54 -11.92 -6.75
C ALA A 162 1.10 -13.12 -7.52
N SER A 163 2.42 -13.19 -7.70
CA SER A 163 3.10 -14.32 -8.34
C SER A 163 2.86 -15.63 -7.58
N PHE A 164 2.93 -15.59 -6.25
CA PHE A 164 2.60 -16.74 -5.41
C PHE A 164 1.15 -17.20 -5.62
N LEU A 165 0.17 -16.31 -5.51
CA LEU A 165 -1.23 -16.69 -5.68
C LEU A 165 -1.55 -17.13 -7.11
N SER A 166 -0.93 -16.51 -8.11
CA SER A 166 -1.07 -16.90 -9.52
C SER A 166 -0.67 -18.36 -9.71
N LYS A 167 0.49 -18.75 -9.18
CA LYS A 167 1.00 -20.12 -9.21
C LYS A 167 0.09 -21.10 -8.44
N GLU A 168 -0.38 -20.69 -7.27
CA GLU A 168 -1.18 -21.53 -6.38
C GLU A 168 -2.59 -21.80 -6.94
N LYS A 169 -3.23 -20.79 -7.51
CA LYS A 169 -4.62 -20.86 -8.00
C LYS A 169 -4.71 -21.18 -9.49
N GLY A 170 -3.58 -21.15 -10.21
CA GLY A 170 -3.57 -21.34 -11.67
C GLY A 170 -4.27 -20.20 -12.42
N VAL A 171 -4.26 -18.99 -11.86
CA VAL A 171 -4.88 -17.80 -12.44
C VAL A 171 -3.82 -16.77 -12.80
N ILE A 172 -4.09 -15.92 -13.77
CA ILE A 172 -3.21 -14.79 -14.09
C ILE A 172 -3.64 -13.61 -13.21
N ILE A 173 -2.72 -13.11 -12.39
CA ILE A 173 -2.89 -11.88 -11.62
C ILE A 173 -2.00 -10.82 -12.26
N HIS A 174 -2.55 -9.63 -12.49
CA HIS A 174 -1.80 -8.50 -13.04
C HIS A 174 -0.67 -8.09 -12.08
N GLU A 175 0.51 -7.81 -12.62
CA GLU A 175 1.62 -7.23 -11.86
C GLU A 175 1.64 -5.72 -12.02
N GLU A 176 1.86 -5.00 -10.92
CA GLU A 176 1.98 -3.55 -10.93
C GLU A 176 3.37 -3.11 -11.40
N ASN A 177 3.43 -2.02 -12.15
CA ASN A 177 4.68 -1.47 -12.69
C ASN A 177 4.94 -0.06 -12.15
N PHE A 178 6.05 0.09 -11.42
CA PHE A 178 6.46 1.36 -10.81
C PHE A 178 6.60 2.51 -11.83
N ASP A 179 7.21 2.26 -12.99
CA ASP A 179 7.43 3.28 -14.02
C ASP A 179 6.11 3.79 -14.61
N SER A 180 5.09 2.93 -14.70
CA SER A 180 3.73 3.34 -15.10
C SER A 180 3.15 4.35 -14.11
N TYR A 181 3.26 4.10 -12.80
CA TYR A 181 2.80 5.05 -11.78
C TYR A 181 3.55 6.38 -11.83
N VAL A 182 4.89 6.35 -11.94
CA VAL A 182 5.72 7.55 -12.05
C VAL A 182 5.34 8.36 -13.30
N SER A 183 5.11 7.68 -14.42
CA SER A 183 4.69 8.33 -15.67
C SER A 183 3.35 9.06 -15.49
N ILE A 184 2.36 8.40 -14.87
CA ILE A 184 1.05 9.02 -14.58
C ILE A 184 1.21 10.20 -13.62
N LEU A 185 2.01 10.08 -12.56
CA LEU A 185 2.27 11.16 -11.61
C LEU A 185 2.91 12.38 -12.29
N ASN A 186 3.87 12.16 -13.19
CA ASN A 186 4.50 13.22 -13.98
C ASN A 186 3.49 13.91 -14.92
N LEU A 187 2.63 13.13 -15.59
CA LEU A 187 1.58 13.68 -16.45
C LEU A 187 0.58 14.53 -15.66
N MET A 188 0.20 14.09 -14.46
CA MET A 188 -0.69 14.86 -13.57
C MET A 188 -0.04 16.17 -13.13
N GLN A 189 1.24 16.16 -12.77
CA GLN A 189 1.95 17.40 -12.42
C GLN A 189 2.00 18.37 -13.61
N ARG A 190 2.32 17.90 -14.82
CA ARG A 190 2.30 18.74 -16.03
C ARG A 190 0.93 19.36 -16.30
N LYS A 191 -0.14 18.57 -16.24
CA LYS A 191 -1.52 19.10 -16.38
C LYS A 191 -1.83 20.17 -15.35
N LYS A 192 -1.37 20.01 -14.10
CA LYS A 192 -1.55 21.02 -13.05
C LYS A 192 -0.84 22.34 -13.39
N TYR A 193 0.35 22.29 -14.02
CA TYR A 193 1.03 23.50 -14.52
C TYR A 193 0.32 24.11 -15.74
N ASP A 194 -0.15 23.29 -16.67
CA ASP A 194 -0.87 23.76 -17.86
C ASP A 194 -2.22 24.41 -17.47
N GLU A 195 -2.97 23.85 -16.52
CA GLU A 195 -4.22 24.42 -16.00
C GLU A 195 -3.98 25.73 -15.26
N VAL A 196 -2.93 25.80 -14.43
CA VAL A 196 -2.54 27.06 -13.75
C VAL A 196 -2.13 28.11 -14.78
N PHE A 197 -1.39 27.72 -15.83
CA PHE A 197 -1.01 28.63 -16.92
C PHE A 197 -2.24 29.12 -17.70
N LEU A 198 -3.19 28.24 -18.01
CA LEU A 198 -4.45 28.60 -18.66
C LEU A 198 -5.31 29.55 -17.80
N GLN A 199 -5.34 29.33 -16.48
CA GLN A 199 -6.01 30.23 -15.52
C GLN A 199 -5.32 31.60 -15.45
N LEU A 200 -4.00 31.65 -15.54
CA LEU A 200 -3.22 32.89 -15.58
C LEU A 200 -3.37 33.65 -16.92
N GLU A 201 -3.50 32.94 -18.04
CA GLU A 201 -3.77 33.55 -19.34
C GLU A 201 -5.20 34.09 -19.46
N THR A 202 -6.18 33.37 -18.90
CA THR A 202 -7.60 33.78 -18.90
C THR A 202 -7.93 34.86 -17.88
N SER A 203 -7.08 35.04 -16.86
CA SER A 203 -7.21 36.10 -15.85
C SER A 203 -6.47 37.41 -16.20
N LYS A 204 -5.75 37.47 -17.34
CA LYS A 204 -5.28 38.76 -17.87
C LYS A 204 -6.51 39.63 -18.19
N PRO A 205 -6.61 40.87 -17.70
CA PRO A 205 -7.73 41.73 -18.01
C PRO A 205 -7.78 41.97 -19.52
N ARG A 206 -8.95 41.77 -20.13
CA ARG A 206 -9.22 42.27 -21.49
C ARG A 206 -8.97 43.78 -21.44
N LYS A 207 -8.01 44.24 -22.25
CA LYS A 207 -7.74 45.66 -22.47
C LYS A 207 -8.98 46.37 -22.98
#